data_AF-A0A957R9V7-F1
#
_entry.id   AF-A0A957R9V7-F1
#
_cell.length_a   1.000
_cell.length_b   1.000
_cell.length_c   1.000
_cell.angle_alpha   90.00
_cell.angle_beta   90.00
_cell.angle_gamma   90.00
#
_symmetry.space_group_name_H-M   'P 1'
#
loop_
_entity.id
_entity.type
_entity.pdbx_description
1 polymer ?
#
loop_
_entity_poly.entity_id
_entity_poly.type
_entity_poly.pdbx_seq_one_letter_code
_entity_poly.pdbx_strand_id
1 'polypeptide(L)' 'HVFAFVRTGRDGQRLLVLANFSEHTQPVAANELRVYGLRYTFHDLISGRTIELGNEQVVLEPYQVLWLTP' A
#
# COMPACT_ATOMS: atom_id res chain seq x y z
N HIS A 1 6.04 -4.20 -12.52
CA HIS A 1 5.06 -3.17 -12.92
C HIS A 1 4.06 -2.96 -11.80
N VAL A 2 3.98 -1.74 -11.24
CA VAL A 2 3.07 -1.43 -10.11
C VAL A 2 2.04 -0.39 -10.56
N PHE A 3 0.78 -0.63 -10.23
CA PHE A 3 -0.27 0.38 -10.32
C PHE A 3 -0.71 0.77 -8.91
N ALA A 4 -0.82 2.07 -8.66
CA ALA A 4 -1.21 2.61 -7.37
C ALA A 4 -2.23 3.73 -7.55
N PHE A 5 -3.21 3.80 -6.66
CA PHE A 5 -4.12 4.93 -6.57
C PHE A 5 -4.64 5.10 -5.15
N VAL A 6 -5.10 6.31 -4.84
CA VAL A 6 -5.78 6.63 -3.59
C VAL A 6 -7.25 6.89 -3.87
N ARG A 7 -8.12 6.27 -3.07
CA ARG A 7 -9.55 6.59 -3.03
C ARG A 7 -9.88 7.33 -1.75
N THR A 8 -10.58 8.44 -1.88
CA THR A 8 -11.09 9.21 -0.74
C THR A 8 -12.59 8.98 -0.61
N GLY A 9 -13.02 8.49 0.56
CA GLY A 9 -14.42 8.32 0.93
C GLY A 9 -15.12 9.63 1.31
N ARG A 10 -16.42 9.56 1.54
CA ARG A 10 -17.26 10.74 1.86
C ARG A 10 -16.81 11.45 3.14
N ASP A 11 -16.33 10.70 4.13
CA ASP A 11 -15.91 11.22 5.44
C ASP A 11 -14.40 11.47 5.54
N GLY A 12 -13.71 11.62 4.39
CA GLY A 12 -12.26 11.87 4.35
C GLY A 12 -11.40 10.63 4.60
N GLN A 13 -12.02 9.46 4.80
CA GLN A 13 -11.33 8.16 4.84
C GLN A 13 -10.52 7.96 3.55
N ARG A 14 -9.31 7.43 3.67
CA ARG A 14 -8.43 7.16 2.54
C ARG A 14 -8.11 5.68 2.46
N LEU A 15 -8.22 5.15 1.25
CA LEU A 15 -7.75 3.81 0.90
C LEU A 15 -6.65 3.96 -0.13
N LEU A 16 -5.45 3.47 0.20
CA LEU A 16 -4.39 3.28 -0.77
C LEU A 16 -4.52 1.86 -1.34
N VAL A 17 -4.56 1.76 -2.67
CA VAL A 17 -4.52 0.49 -3.38
C VAL A 17 -3.18 0.38 -4.10
N LEU A 18 -2.49 -0.74 -3.88
CA LEU A 18 -1.26 -1.12 -4.58
C LEU A 18 -1.50 -2.46 -5.28
N ALA A 19 -1.12 -2.57 -6.56
CA ALA A 19 -1.23 -3.80 -7.31
C ALA A 19 0.04 -4.07 -8.13
N ASN A 20 0.64 -5.23 -7.90
CA ASN A 20 1.72 -5.74 -8.73
C ASN A 20 1.14 -6.46 -9.94
N PHE A 21 1.43 -5.98 -11.15
CA PHE A 21 0.98 -6.57 -12.42
C PHE A 21 2.09 -7.40 -13.10
N SER A 22 3.02 -7.95 -12.33
CA SER A 22 4.10 -8.79 -12.84
C SER A 22 4.32 -10.03 -11.98
N GLU A 23 4.93 -11.03 -12.59
CA GLU A 23 5.43 -12.27 -11.99
C GLU A 23 6.66 -12.07 -11.09
N HIS A 24 7.22 -10.87 -11.07
CA HIS A 24 8.37 -10.51 -10.25
C HIS A 24 7.93 -9.71 -9.03
N THR A 25 8.64 -9.89 -7.91
CA THR A 25 8.51 -9.02 -6.74
C THR A 25 8.75 -7.56 -7.12
N GLN A 26 7.95 -6.64 -6.57
CA GLN A 26 8.09 -5.22 -6.85
C GLN A 26 8.31 -4.45 -5.55
N PRO A 27 9.48 -3.82 -5.36
CA PRO A 27 9.67 -2.90 -4.25
C PRO A 27 8.88 -1.61 -4.51
N VAL A 28 8.22 -1.09 -3.47
CA VAL A 28 7.56 0.20 -3.44
C VAL A 28 8.18 0.99 -2.29
N ALA A 29 8.84 2.11 -2.62
CA ALA A 29 9.55 2.91 -1.64
C ALA A 29 8.57 3.52 -0.61
N ALA A 30 8.90 3.41 0.67
CA ALA A 30 8.04 3.93 1.74
C ALA A 30 7.79 5.45 1.62
N ASN A 31 8.74 6.19 1.02
CA ASN A 31 8.59 7.63 0.79
C ASN A 31 7.48 7.97 -0.21
N GLU A 32 7.26 7.14 -1.24
CA GLU A 32 6.13 7.33 -2.17
C GLU A 32 4.79 7.12 -1.45
N LEU A 33 4.76 6.23 -0.47
CA LEU A 33 3.59 5.98 0.37
C LEU A 33 3.34 7.14 1.36
N ARG A 34 4.40 7.74 1.92
CA ARG A 34 4.30 8.89 2.84
C ARG A 34 3.65 10.11 2.21
N VAL A 35 3.84 10.35 0.90
CA VAL A 35 3.22 11.49 0.19
C VAL A 35 1.69 11.46 0.29
N TYR A 36 1.08 10.29 0.49
CA TYR A 36 -0.37 10.15 0.64
C TYR A 36 -0.90 10.37 2.06
N GLY A 37 -0.04 10.81 2.99
CA GLY A 37 -0.40 11.18 4.37
C GLY A 37 -0.53 9.99 5.30
N LEU A 38 0.08 8.87 4.94
CA LEU A 38 -0.11 7.61 5.62
C LEU A 38 0.87 7.46 6.79
N ARG A 39 0.36 6.95 7.92
CA ARG A 39 1.13 6.72 9.16
C ARG A 39 2.15 5.57 8.95
N TYR A 40 3.02 5.36 9.93
CA TYR A 40 3.97 4.24 9.91
C TYR A 40 3.31 2.86 9.97
N THR A 41 2.00 2.78 10.25
CA THR A 41 1.27 1.54 10.39
C THR A 41 0.02 1.58 9.51
N PHE A 42 -0.27 0.45 8.88
CA PHE A 42 -1.39 0.25 7.98
C PHE A 42 -2.11 -1.03 8.30
N HIS A 43 -3.39 -1.06 7.99
CA HIS A 43 -4.14 -2.30 7.95
C HIS A 43 -4.44 -2.68 6.51
N ASP A 44 -3.97 -3.86 6.08
CA ASP A 44 -4.37 -4.46 4.82
C ASP A 44 -5.75 -5.10 4.96
N LEU A 45 -6.73 -4.53 4.27
CA LEU A 45 -8.12 -4.96 4.29
C LEU A 45 -8.34 -6.31 3.57
N ILE A 46 -7.42 -6.74 2.71
CA ILE A 46 -7.53 -8.02 2.01
C ILE A 46 -7.10 -9.16 2.93
N SER A 47 -5.89 -9.10 3.49
CA SER A 47 -5.37 -10.16 4.36
C SER A 47 -5.74 -10.02 5.84
N GLY A 48 -6.23 -8.86 6.25
CA GLY A 48 -6.51 -8.54 7.66
C GLY A 48 -5.25 -8.31 8.50
N ARG A 49 -4.09 -8.13 7.85
CA ARG A 49 -2.79 -7.98 8.53
C ARG A 49 -2.42 -6.51 8.68
N THR A 50 -1.75 -6.22 9.78
CA THR A 50 -1.10 -4.93 9.97
C THR A 50 0.27 -4.92 9.30
N ILE A 51 0.56 -3.87 8.53
CA ILE A 51 1.85 -3.62 7.89
C ILE A 51 2.48 -2.41 8.55
N GLU A 52 3.68 -2.59 9.10
CA GLU A 52 4.48 -1.49 9.64
C GLU A 52 5.48 -1.04 8.56
N LEU A 53 5.25 0.15 8.01
CA LEU A 53 6.22 0.81 7.15
C LEU A 53 7.36 1.35 8.00
N GLY A 54 8.47 0.61 8.04
CA GLY A 54 9.76 1.14 8.49
C GLY A 54 10.34 2.18 7.52
N ASN A 55 11.66 2.31 7.50
CA ASN A 55 12.38 3.25 6.62
C ASN A 55 12.73 2.69 5.24
N GLU A 56 12.42 1.43 4.94
CA GLU A 56 12.97 0.76 3.77
C GLU A 56 11.98 0.72 2.59
N GLN A 57 11.06 -0.23 2.56
CA GLN A 57 10.15 -0.42 1.41
C GLN A 57 9.06 -1.45 1.73
N VAL A 58 7.94 -1.39 1.00
CA VAL A 58 7.02 -2.53 0.87
C VAL A 58 7.46 -3.36 -0.32
N VAL A 59 7.61 -4.66 -0.15
CA VAL A 59 7.83 -5.56 -1.28
C VAL A 59 6.50 -6.23 -1.59
N LEU A 60 5.97 -5.95 -2.78
CA LEU A 60 4.80 -6.66 -3.30
C LEU A 60 5.24 -7.98 -3.90
N GLU A 61 4.64 -9.08 -3.45
CA GLU A 61 4.79 -10.39 -4.07
C GLU A 61 4.22 -10.41 -5.50
N PRO A 62 4.60 -11.40 -6.33
CA PRO A 62 4.03 -11.57 -7.66
C PRO A 62 2.49 -11.54 -7.64
N TYR A 63 1.91 -10.67 -8.46
CA TYR A 63 0.45 -10.48 -8.55
C TYR A 63 -0.28 -10.08 -7.26
N GLN A 64 0.45 -9.64 -6.22
CA GLN A 64 -0.16 -9.21 -4.97
C GLN A 64 -0.92 -7.88 -5.13
N VAL A 65 -2.07 -7.80 -4.46
CA VAL A 65 -2.83 -6.58 -4.26
C VAL A 65 -2.91 -6.29 -2.78
N LEU A 66 -2.69 -5.04 -2.39
CA LEU A 66 -2.83 -4.55 -1.01
C LEU A 66 -3.84 -3.41 -0.96
N TRP A 67 -4.71 -3.46 0.06
CA TRP A 67 -5.71 -2.42 0.33
C TRP A 67 -5.44 -1.80 1.69
N LEU A 68 -4.72 -0.69 1.69
CA LEU A 68 -4.14 -0.12 2.91
C LEU A 68 -4.97 1.06 3.41
N THR A 69 -5.47 0.93 4.63
CA THR A 69 -6.03 2.04 5.42
C THR A 69 -5.03 2.44 6.51
N PRO A 70 -4.99 3.72 6.92
CA PRO A 70 -4.33 4.11 8.17
C PRO A 70 -4.86 3.35 9.38
#